data_AF-A0A523HPU4-F1
#
_entry.id   AF-A0A523HPU4-F1
#
_cell.length_a   1.000
_cell.length_b   1.000
_cell.length_c   1.000
_cell.angle_alpha   90.00
_cell.angle_beta   90.00
_cell.angle_gamma   90.00
#
_symmetry.space_group_name_H-M   'P 1'
#
loop_
_entity.id
_entity.type
_entity.pdbx_description
1 polymer ?
#
loop_
_entity_poly.entity_id
_entity_poly.type
_entity_poly.pdbx_seq_one_letter_code
_entity_poly.pdbx_strand_id
1 'polypeptide(L)'
;MAKLSKQSIDRVVKRFRTKKVMTVDEIETMLNCSAITVRRYLNQWLAITSYNFNGRYYALPDIPSFDERGLWQYESIRFSEHGNLKKTIVHMVENSSDGLEASAIFDLSGLNS
;
A
#
# COMPACT_ATOMS: atom_id res chain seq x y z
N MET A 1 2.86 4.75 -23.27
CA MET A 1 1.81 4.91 -22.24
C MET A 1 1.68 6.37 -21.89
N ALA A 2 0.48 6.95 -21.91
CA ALA A 2 0.26 8.35 -21.53
C ALA A 2 0.45 8.52 -20.01
N LYS A 3 1.24 9.52 -19.61
CA LYS A 3 1.38 9.93 -18.21
C LYS A 3 0.02 10.44 -17.74
N LEU A 4 -0.45 10.03 -16.55
CA LEU A 4 -1.67 10.59 -15.98
C LEU A 4 -1.51 12.11 -15.87
N SER A 5 -2.59 12.85 -16.16
CA SER A 5 -2.56 14.30 -16.07
C SER A 5 -2.28 14.73 -14.62
N LYS A 6 -1.56 15.83 -14.46
CA LYS A 6 -1.30 16.42 -13.14
C LYS A 6 -2.59 16.64 -12.36
N GLN A 7 -3.65 17.08 -13.04
CA GLN A 7 -4.97 17.30 -12.45
C GLN A 7 -5.59 16.04 -11.86
N SER A 8 -5.48 14.89 -12.54
CA SER A 8 -6.00 13.62 -12.01
C SER A 8 -5.23 13.15 -10.78
N ILE A 9 -3.90 13.33 -10.78
CA ILE A 9 -3.06 13.01 -9.61
C ILE A 9 -3.44 13.92 -8.42
N ASP A 10 -3.57 15.23 -8.65
CA ASP A 10 -3.94 16.19 -7.62
C ASP A 10 -5.30 15.86 -6.98
N ARG A 11 -6.25 15.33 -7.76
CA ARG A 11 -7.55 14.86 -7.23
C ARG A 11 -7.38 13.70 -6.26
N VAL A 12 -6.53 12.72 -6.57
CA VAL A 12 -6.26 11.58 -5.68
C VAL A 12 -5.56 12.04 -4.41
N VAL A 13 -4.55 12.90 -4.53
CA VAL A 13 -3.85 13.47 -3.36
C VAL A 13 -4.83 14.24 -2.47
N LYS A 14 -5.69 15.09 -3.04
CA LYS A 14 -6.74 15.78 -2.28
C LYS A 14 -7.70 14.79 -1.61
N ARG A 15 -8.04 13.69 -2.28
CA ARG A 15 -8.89 12.65 -1.68
C ARG A 15 -8.21 11.98 -0.49
N PHE A 16 -6.93 11.67 -0.58
CA PHE A 16 -6.14 11.21 0.57
C PHE A 16 -6.17 12.21 1.73
N ARG A 17 -6.07 13.53 1.49
CA ARG A 17 -6.15 14.53 2.57
C ARG A 17 -7.51 14.55 3.28
N THR A 18 -8.59 14.20 2.58
CA THR A 18 -9.94 14.17 3.17
C THR A 18 -10.28 12.83 3.82
N LYS A 19 -9.92 11.71 3.18
CA LYS A 19 -10.28 10.36 3.64
C LYS A 19 -9.20 9.70 4.52
N LYS A 20 -7.98 10.21 4.49
CA LYS A 20 -6.74 9.70 5.10
C LYS A 20 -6.25 8.36 4.54
N VAL A 21 -7.16 7.42 4.31
CA VAL A 21 -6.86 6.08 3.78
C VAL A 21 -7.69 5.78 2.53
N MET A 22 -7.08 5.08 1.57
CA MET A 22 -7.76 4.65 0.33
C MET A 22 -7.33 3.24 -0.08
N THR A 23 -8.15 2.56 -0.89
CA THR A 23 -7.80 1.28 -1.52
C THR A 23 -7.34 1.46 -2.96
N VAL A 24 -6.74 0.41 -3.54
CA VAL A 24 -6.39 0.39 -4.97
C VAL A 24 -7.64 0.60 -5.83
N ASP A 25 -8.73 -0.14 -5.59
CA ASP A 25 -10.00 -0.06 -6.34
C ASP A 25 -10.58 1.37 -6.38
N GLU A 26 -10.49 2.10 -5.26
CA GLU A 26 -10.95 3.49 -5.18
C GLU A 26 -10.12 4.42 -6.05
N ILE A 27 -8.80 4.23 -6.05
CA ILE A 27 -7.88 5.04 -6.85
C ILE A 27 -8.01 4.68 -8.34
N GLU A 28 -8.17 3.40 -8.67
CA GLU A 28 -8.46 2.93 -10.03
C GLU A 28 -9.69 3.63 -10.60
N THR A 29 -10.79 3.61 -9.84
CA THR A 29 -12.06 4.24 -10.23
C THR A 29 -11.87 5.75 -10.46
N MET A 30 -11.08 6.42 -9.61
CA MET A 30 -10.84 7.87 -9.75
C MET A 30 -9.95 8.23 -10.94
N LEU A 31 -8.97 7.39 -11.27
CA LEU A 31 -7.99 7.64 -12.32
C LEU A 31 -8.37 6.98 -13.65
N ASN A 32 -9.39 6.13 -13.67
CA ASN A 32 -9.78 5.26 -14.77
C ASN A 32 -8.57 4.50 -15.35
N CYS A 33 -7.81 3.84 -14.47
CA CYS A 33 -6.58 3.13 -14.84
C CYS A 33 -6.45 1.80 -14.09
N SER A 34 -5.52 0.95 -14.52
CA SER A 34 -5.34 -0.40 -13.95
C SER A 34 -4.70 -0.41 -12.55
N ALA A 35 -4.97 -1.45 -11.77
CA ALA A 35 -4.28 -1.81 -10.52
C ALA A 35 -2.78 -1.62 -10.59
N ILE A 36 -2.17 -2.14 -11.66
CA ILE A 36 -0.73 -2.11 -11.86
C ILE A 36 -0.24 -0.66 -11.95
N THR A 37 -0.98 0.20 -12.64
CA THR A 37 -0.65 1.62 -12.74
C THR A 37 -0.82 2.32 -11.40
N VAL A 38 -1.90 2.05 -10.67
CA VAL A 38 -2.14 2.59 -9.33
C VAL A 38 -1.02 2.19 -8.36
N ARG A 39 -0.65 0.92 -8.31
CA ARG A 39 0.44 0.41 -7.46
C ARG A 39 1.77 1.07 -7.79
N ARG A 40 2.07 1.29 -9.08
CA ARG A 40 3.27 2.04 -9.49
C ARG A 40 3.26 3.47 -8.94
N TYR A 41 2.12 4.16 -9.00
CA TYR A 41 2.00 5.50 -8.43
C TYR A 41 2.09 5.50 -6.89
N LEU A 42 1.43 4.56 -6.22
CA LEU A 42 1.54 4.41 -4.77
C LEU A 42 2.99 4.19 -4.32
N ASN A 43 3.76 3.38 -5.06
CA ASN A 43 5.20 3.22 -4.83
C ASN A 43 5.96 4.54 -5.03
N GLN A 44 5.68 5.27 -6.11
CA GLN A 44 6.32 6.56 -6.40
C GLN A 44 6.00 7.63 -5.35
N TRP A 45 4.80 7.57 -4.76
CA TRP A 45 4.37 8.46 -3.67
C TRP A 45 4.80 7.96 -2.29
N LEU A 46 5.55 6.86 -2.23
CA LEU A 46 6.02 6.22 -1.01
C LEU A 46 4.86 5.87 -0.05
N ALA A 47 3.68 5.57 -0.59
CA ALA A 47 2.49 5.30 0.21
C ALA A 47 2.72 4.12 1.16
N ILE A 48 2.24 4.27 2.38
CA ILE A 48 2.35 3.28 3.45
C ILE A 48 1.12 2.38 3.40
N THR A 49 1.33 1.07 3.52
CA THR A 49 0.28 0.05 3.44
C THR A 49 -0.08 -0.47 4.82
N SER A 50 -1.35 -0.80 5.04
CA SER A 50 -1.81 -1.42 6.29
C SER A 50 -1.16 -2.79 6.49
N TYR A 51 -0.87 -3.17 7.73
CA TYR A 51 -0.40 -4.52 8.04
C TYR A 51 -1.52 -5.49 8.39
N ASN A 52 -2.73 -4.97 8.62
CA ASN A 52 -3.95 -5.76 8.71
C ASN A 52 -4.79 -5.64 7.42
N PHE A 53 -5.89 -6.40 7.34
CA PHE A 53 -6.76 -6.48 6.16
C PHE A 53 -6.02 -6.83 4.87
N ASN A 54 -5.03 -7.71 4.95
CA ASN A 54 -4.22 -8.16 3.80
C ASN A 54 -3.56 -7.02 3.02
N GLY A 55 -3.20 -5.91 3.68
CA GLY A 55 -2.56 -4.76 3.02
C GLY A 55 -3.47 -4.02 2.03
N ARG A 56 -4.78 -4.04 2.28
CA ARG A 56 -5.78 -3.41 1.40
C ARG A 56 -5.73 -1.88 1.42
N TYR A 57 -5.30 -1.27 2.51
CA TYR A 57 -5.40 0.17 2.72
C TYR A 57 -4.05 0.86 2.59
N TYR A 58 -4.06 2.03 1.98
CA TYR A 58 -2.89 2.87 1.76
C TYR A 58 -3.11 4.25 2.39
N ALA A 59 -2.03 4.89 2.82
CA ALA A 59 -1.98 6.28 3.23
C ALA A 59 -0.73 6.95 2.64
N LEU A 60 -0.79 8.26 2.36
CA LEU A 60 0.40 9.02 1.97
C LEU A 60 1.31 9.23 3.20
N PRO A 61 2.65 9.28 3.06
CA PRO A 61 3.60 9.32 4.18
C PRO A 61 3.36 10.42 5.21
N ASP A 62 2.80 11.55 4.79
CA ASP A 62 2.59 12.72 5.61
C ASP A 62 1.19 12.77 6.27
N ILE A 63 0.38 11.70 6.14
CA ILE A 63 -0.94 11.58 6.77
C ILE A 63 -0.90 10.91 8.14
N PRO A 64 -0.21 9.76 8.31
CA PRO A 64 -0.15 9.09 9.61
C PRO A 64 0.48 9.97 10.68
N SER A 65 -0.06 9.87 11.89
CA SER A 65 0.59 10.36 13.10
C SER A 65 1.04 9.13 13.88
N PHE A 66 2.26 8.69 13.64
CA PHE A 66 2.83 7.52 14.32
C PHE A 66 3.07 7.80 15.81
N ASP A 67 2.84 6.79 16.63
CA ASP A 67 3.23 6.81 18.04
C ASP A 67 4.74 6.53 18.22
N GLU A 68 5.20 6.51 19.47
CA GLU A 68 6.60 6.22 19.82
C GLU A 68 7.10 4.85 19.35
N ARG A 69 6.18 3.94 19.00
CA ARG A 69 6.48 2.59 18.49
C ARG A 69 6.43 2.54 16.96
N GLY A 70 6.25 3.67 16.29
CA GLY A 70 6.12 3.73 14.84
C GLY A 70 4.81 3.13 14.35
N LEU A 71 3.75 3.10 15.17
CA LEU A 71 2.44 2.56 14.81
C LEU A 71 1.41 3.66 14.66
N TRP A 72 0.55 3.52 13.66
CA TRP A 72 -0.58 4.42 13.48
C TRP A 72 -1.84 3.60 13.27
N GLN A 73 -2.85 3.88 14.10
CA GLN A 73 -4.16 3.29 13.97
C GLN A 73 -5.14 4.33 13.43
N TYR A 74 -5.83 3.96 12.36
CA TYR A 74 -6.94 4.72 11.81
C TYR A 74 -8.19 3.85 11.83
N GLU A 75 -9.11 4.16 12.75
CA GLU A 75 -10.26 3.31 13.06
C GLU A 75 -9.81 1.88 13.41
N SER A 76 -10.19 0.87 12.63
CA SER A 76 -9.75 -0.52 12.79
C SER A 76 -8.49 -0.86 11.97
N ILE A 77 -8.04 0.05 11.10
CA ILE A 77 -6.92 -0.15 10.18
C ILE A 77 -5.62 0.23 10.89
N ARG A 78 -4.59 -0.59 10.70
CA ARG A 78 -3.31 -0.42 11.40
C ARG A 78 -2.15 -0.35 10.42
N PHE A 79 -1.26 0.60 10.67
CA PHE A 79 -0.09 0.90 9.85
C PHE A 79 1.16 0.91 10.74
N SER A 80 2.30 0.64 10.11
CA SER A 80 3.62 0.83 10.70
C SER A 80 4.43 1.77 9.81
N GLU A 81 5.23 2.63 10.44
CA GLU A 81 6.24 3.48 9.80
C GLU A 81 7.14 2.68 8.84
N HIS A 82 7.51 1.47 9.25
CA HIS A 82 8.39 0.59 8.48
C HIS A 82 7.67 -0.08 7.30
N GLY A 83 6.35 0.12 7.21
CA GLY A 83 5.49 -0.29 6.11
C GLY A 83 5.46 -1.79 5.85
N ASN A 84 4.65 -2.15 4.84
CA ASN A 84 4.54 -3.53 4.33
C ASN A 84 4.88 -3.63 2.83
N LEU A 85 5.47 -2.60 2.24
CA LEU A 85 5.65 -2.53 0.78
C LEU A 85 6.61 -3.62 0.23
N LYS A 86 7.50 -4.17 1.07
CA LYS A 86 8.57 -5.08 0.67
C LYS A 86 8.19 -6.55 0.48
N LYS A 87 7.18 -7.11 1.18
CA LYS A 87 6.89 -8.57 1.06
C LYS A 87 6.13 -8.95 -0.21
N THR A 88 5.51 -8.01 -0.92
CA THR A 88 4.62 -8.35 -2.04
C THR A 88 5.15 -7.90 -3.40
N ILE A 89 5.90 -6.80 -3.51
CA ILE A 89 6.43 -6.34 -4.81
C ILE A 89 7.64 -7.17 -5.25
N VAL A 90 8.52 -7.58 -4.33
CA VAL A 90 9.60 -8.53 -4.65
C VAL A 90 8.99 -9.87 -5.08
N HIS A 91 7.97 -10.35 -4.35
CA HIS A 91 7.31 -11.63 -4.64
C HIS A 91 6.50 -11.64 -5.95
N MET A 92 6.02 -10.49 -6.44
CA MET A 92 5.26 -10.40 -7.71
C MET A 92 6.13 -10.05 -8.92
N VAL A 93 7.26 -9.35 -8.73
CA VAL A 93 8.21 -9.04 -9.82
C VAL A 93 9.15 -10.21 -10.10
N GLU A 94 9.50 -11.02 -9.11
CA GLU A 94 10.34 -12.21 -9.29
C GLU A 94 9.58 -13.42 -9.87
N ASN A 95 8.24 -13.47 -9.78
CA ASN A 95 7.42 -14.60 -10.23
C ASN A 95 6.75 -14.43 -11.61
N SER A 96 7.08 -13.37 -12.35
CA SER A 96 6.58 -13.16 -13.71
C SER A 96 7.56 -13.71 -14.77
N SER A 97 7.73 -15.04 -14.77
CA SER A 97 7.85 -15.91 -15.97
C SER A 97 8.47 -17.29 -15.68
N ASP A 98 8.39 -17.81 -14.45
CA ASP A 98 8.39 -19.25 -14.15
C ASP A 98 8.07 -19.41 -12.65
N GLY A 99 7.02 -20.16 -12.33
CA GLY A 99 6.40 -20.14 -11.00
C GLY A 99 7.23 -20.80 -9.91
N LEU A 100 7.04 -20.37 -8.65
CA LEU A 100 7.40 -21.18 -7.47
C LEU A 100 6.58 -20.81 -6.21
N GLU A 101 5.88 -21.83 -5.74
CA GLU A 101 5.37 -22.18 -4.42
C GLU A 101 4.93 -21.11 -3.39
N ALA A 102 3.64 -21.19 -3.08
CA ALA A 102 2.96 -20.57 -1.94
C ALA A 102 3.32 -21.19 -0.57
N SER A 103 4.53 -21.72 -0.38
CA SER A 103 4.94 -22.44 0.84
C SER A 103 5.74 -21.59 1.85
N ALA A 104 6.16 -20.37 1.52
CA ALA A 104 6.98 -19.54 2.43
C ALA A 104 6.20 -18.60 3.36
N ILE A 105 4.95 -18.94 3.72
CA ILE A 105 4.18 -18.25 4.77
C ILE A 105 4.15 -19.15 6.00
N PHE A 106 5.30 -19.46 6.58
CA PHE A 106 5.39 -20.03 7.92
C PHE A 106 6.78 -19.77 8.49
N ASP A 107 7.03 -18.54 8.96
CA ASP A 107 8.00 -18.32 10.03
C ASP A 107 7.97 -16.88 10.55
N LEU A 108 6.86 -16.53 11.21
CA LEU A 108 6.81 -15.34 12.07
C LEU A 108 5.90 -15.62 13.28
N SER A 109 6.06 -16.79 13.89
CA SER A 109 5.55 -17.10 15.22
C SER A 109 6.72 -17.19 16.18
N GLY A 110 7.17 -16.04 16.66
CA GLY A 110 8.06 -15.94 17.81
C GLY A 110 7.31 -16.29 19.10
N LEU A 111 7.11 -17.59 19.35
CA LEU A 111 6.80 -18.12 20.67
C LEU A 111 7.97 -19.02 21.08
N ASN A 112 8.92 -18.44 21.81
CA ASN A 112 9.81 -19.16 22.70
C ASN A 112 9.59 -18.58 24.10
N SER A 113 8.75 -19.27 24.88
CA SER A 113 8.68 -19.27 26.35
C SER A 113 7.73 -20.40 26.75
#